data_AF-B9FX48-F1
#
_entry.id   AF-B9FX48-F1
#
_cell.length_a   1.000
_cell.length_b   1.000
_cell.length_c   1.000
_cell.angle_alpha   90.00
_cell.angle_beta   90.00
_cell.angle_gamma   90.00
#
_symmetry.space_group_name_H-M   'P 1'
#
loop_
_entity.id
_entity.type
_entity.pdbx_description
1 polymer ?
#
loop_
_entity_poly.entity_id
_entity_poly.type
_entity_poly.pdbx_seq_one_letter_code
_entity_poly.pdbx_strand_id
1 'polypeptide(L)' 'MILVAIVAELLEEYTAAVARAMELLLSRAPPRIFPRRVRFLVLRSLPFASPPPSPLSPPPPFTVAAGTR' A
#
# COMPACT_ATOMS: atom_id res chain seq x y z
N MET A 1 -21.02 17.56 -15.88
CA MET A 1 -19.65 17.06 -16.14
C MET A 1 -18.58 18.06 -15.74
N ILE A 2 -18.74 19.37 -16.00
CA ILE A 2 -17.76 20.40 -15.61
C ILE A 2 -17.45 20.44 -14.10
N LEU A 3 -18.46 20.26 -13.23
CA LEU A 3 -18.24 20.24 -11.78
C LEU A 3 -17.26 19.15 -11.35
N VAL A 4 -17.33 17.96 -11.95
CA VAL A 4 -16.43 16.84 -11.62
C VAL A 4 -14.99 17.19 -12.01
N ALA A 5 -14.78 17.84 -13.15
CA ALA A 5 -13.46 18.31 -13.57
C ALA A 5 -12.89 19.36 -12.61
N ILE A 6 -13.70 20.34 -12.21
CA ILE A 6 -13.29 21.38 -11.24
C ILE A 6 -12.94 20.76 -9.88
N VAL A 7 -13.77 19.82 -9.40
CA VAL A 7 -13.50 19.12 -8.13
C VAL A 7 -12.23 18.26 -8.23
N ALA A 8 -11.98 17.61 -9.37
CA ALA A 8 -10.76 16.84 -9.59
C ALA A 8 -9.51 17.73 -9.59
N GLU A 9 -9.55 18.86 -10.29
CA GLU A 9 -8.46 19.84 -10.32
C GLU A 9 -8.18 20.40 -8.92
N LEU A 10 -9.22 20.78 -8.18
CA LEU A 10 -9.10 21.22 -6.78
C LEU A 10 -8.51 20.13 -5.88
N LEU A 11 -8.95 18.88 -6.04
CA LEU A 11 -8.42 17.75 -5.29
C LEU A 11 -6.95 17.47 -5.63
N GLU A 12 -6.55 17.63 -6.89
CA GLU A 12 -5.16 17.45 -7.32
C GLU A 12 -4.26 18.51 -6.68
N GLU A 13 -4.64 19.78 -6.74
CA GLU A 13 -3.90 20.86 -6.08
C GLU A 13 -3.83 20.68 -4.57
N TYR A 14 -4.96 20.31 -3.94
CA TYR A 14 -5.03 20.05 -2.51
C TYR A 14 -4.14 18.87 -2.11
N THR A 15 -4.22 17.75 -2.83
CA THR A 15 -3.40 16.57 -2.55
C THR A 15 -1.92 16.84 -2.79
N ALA A 16 -1.55 17.66 -3.78
CA ALA A 16 -0.18 18.08 -4.00
C ALA A 16 0.34 18.96 -2.85
N ALA A 17 -0.48 19.87 -2.32
CA ALA A 17 -0.12 20.67 -1.16
C ALA A 17 0.03 19.81 0.09
N VAL A 18 -0.92 18.90 0.34
CA VAL A 18 -0.88 17.94 1.45
C VAL A 18 0.35 17.03 1.33
N ALA A 19 0.68 16.54 0.14
CA ALA A 19 1.83 15.69 -0.10
C ALA A 19 3.14 16.41 0.23
N ARG A 20 3.31 17.66 -0.20
CA ARG A 20 4.48 18.48 0.13
C ARG A 20 4.57 18.77 1.63
N ALA A 21 3.46 19.12 2.27
CA ALA A 21 3.42 19.33 3.71
C ALA A 21 3.81 18.05 4.47
N MET A 22 3.29 16.90 4.05
CA MET A 22 3.63 15.60 4.60
C MET A 22 5.11 15.27 4.39
N GLU A 23 5.65 15.50 3.19
CA GLU A 23 7.06 15.29 2.87
C GLU A 23 7.98 16.16 3.74
N LEU A 24 7.63 17.43 3.97
CA LEU A 24 8.36 18.31 4.88
C LEU A 24 8.30 17.81 6.33
N LEU A 25 7.12 17.38 6.80
CA LEU A 25 6.97 16.79 8.12
C LEU A 25 7.83 15.53 8.28
N LEU A 26 7.81 14.66 7.28
CA LEU A 26 8.56 13.40 7.26
C LEU A 26 10.06 13.62 7.11
N SER A 27 10.49 14.65 6.37
CA SER A 27 11.91 15.00 6.20
C SER A 27 12.50 15.62 7.45
N ARG A 28 11.70 16.38 8.21
CA ARG A 28 12.11 16.94 9.51
C ARG A 28 12.05 15.90 10.63
N ALA A 29 11.20 14.89 10.50
CA ALA A 29 11.19 13.78 11.42
C ALA A 29 12.51 13.01 11.27
N PRO A 30 13.24 12.68 12.35
CA PRO A 30 14.42 11.84 12.24
C PRO A 30 14.09 10.56 11.45
N PRO A 31 15.00 10.07 10.58
CA PRO A 31 14.77 8.96 9.65
C PRO A 31 14.33 7.63 10.32
N ARG A 32 14.27 7.59 11.66
CA ARG A 32 13.78 6.47 12.46
C ARG A 32 12.27 6.47 12.72
N ILE A 33 11.52 7.54 12.46
CA ILE A 33 10.07 7.60 12.80
C ILE A 33 9.20 6.89 11.75
N PHE A 34 9.61 6.88 10.49
CA PHE A 34 8.94 6.11 9.42
C PHE A 34 9.81 4.94 8.96
N PRO A 35 10.13 3.96 9.84
CA PRO A 35 10.79 2.75 9.39
C PRO A 35 9.88 2.13 8.32
N ARG A 36 10.46 1.48 7.30
CA ARG A 36 9.75 0.64 6.32
C ARG A 36 8.59 -0.19 6.93
N ARG A 37 8.72 -0.54 8.21
CA ARG A 37 7.73 -1.20 9.06
C ARG A 37 6.40 -0.44 9.18
N VAL A 38 6.37 0.89 9.38
CA VAL A 38 5.11 1.65 9.46
C VAL A 38 4.41 1.65 8.11
N ARG A 39 5.15 1.84 7.00
CA ARG A 39 4.59 1.67 5.64
C ARG A 39 4.01 0.27 5.44
N PHE A 40 4.72 -0.77 5.90
CA PHE A 40 4.22 -2.14 5.84
C PHE A 40 2.97 -2.37 6.71
N LEU A 41 2.92 -1.77 7.91
CA LEU A 41 1.76 -1.84 8.81
C LEU A 41 0.54 -1.14 8.22
N VAL A 42 0.70 0.08 7.70
CA VAL A 42 -0.37 0.83 7.03
C VAL A 42 -0.87 0.03 5.83
N LEU A 43 0.02 -0.44 4.95
CA LEU A 43 -0.35 -1.25 3.79
C LEU A 43 -1.08 -2.55 4.19
N ARG A 44 -0.65 -3.22 5.27
CA ARG A 44 -1.32 -4.42 5.79
C ARG A 44 -2.72 -4.14 6.36
N SER A 45 -2.92 -2.96 6.94
CA SER A 45 -4.22 -2.57 7.51
C SER A 45 -5.24 -2.10 6.47
N LEU A 46 -4.80 -1.84 5.23
CA LEU A 46 -5.73 -1.49 4.16
C LEU A 46 -6.66 -2.68 3.90
N PRO A 47 -7.98 -2.47 3.75
CA PRO A 47 -8.94 -3.55 3.52
C PRO A 47 -8.72 -4.28 2.17
N PHE A 48 -7.83 -3.78 1.33
CA PHE A 48 -7.38 -4.42 0.08
C PHE A 48 -6.17 -5.34 0.26
N ALA A 49 -5.51 -5.32 1.43
CA ALA A 49 -4.46 -6.28 1.72
C ALA A 49 -5.11 -7.67 1.78
N SER A 50 -4.62 -8.59 0.93
CA SER A 50 -5.08 -9.98 0.92
C SER A 50 -5.16 -10.49 2.35
N PRO A 51 -6.31 -11.02 2.81
CA PRO A 51 -6.43 -11.54 4.16
C PRO A 51 -5.28 -12.51 4.42
N PRO A 52 -4.69 -12.52 5.63
CA PRO A 52 -3.65 -13.49 5.95
C PRO A 52 -4.17 -14.88 5.60
N PRO A 53 -3.36 -15.73 4.94
CA PRO A 53 -3.81 -17.03 4.48
C PRO A 53 -4.39 -17.77 5.68
N SER A 54 -5.71 -18.00 5.65
CA SER A 54 -6.40 -18.80 6.64
C SER A 54 -5.67 -20.14 6.72
N PRO A 55 -5.23 -20.61 7.91
CA PRO A 55 -4.50 -21.88 8.05
C PRO A 55 -5.37 -23.12 7.76
N LEU A 56 -6.50 -22.99 7.06
CA LEU A 56 -7.48 -24.05 6.85
C LEU A 56 -7.55 -24.60 5.43
N SER A 57 -6.66 -24.22 4.51
CA SER A 57 -6.55 -24.94 3.24
C SER A 57 -5.26 -25.76 3.23
N PRO A 58 -5.33 -27.10 3.27
CA PRO A 58 -4.14 -27.94 3.12
C PRO A 58 -3.48 -27.64 1.76
N PRO A 59 -2.14 -27.61 1.70
CA PRO A 59 -1.44 -27.34 0.45
C PRO A 59 -1.87 -28.35 -0.62
N PRO A 60 -2.12 -27.92 -1.87
CA PRO A 60 -2.39 -28.85 -2.96
C PRO A 60 -1.19 -29.80 -3.11
N PRO A 61 -1.42 -31.10 -3.37
CA PRO A 61 -0.35 -32.07 -3.49
C PRO A 61 0.58 -31.61 -4.62
N PHE A 62 1.84 -31.39 -4.28
CA PHE A 62 2.88 -31.15 -5.26
C PHE A 62 2.91 -32.34 -6.22
N THR A 63 2.33 -32.19 -7.40
CA THR A 63 2.58 -33.08 -8.54
C THR A 63 4.02 -32.84 -8.96
N VAL A 64 4.93 -33.55 -8.30
CA VAL A 64 6.32 -33.69 -8.71
C VAL A 64 6.30 -34.38 -10.07
N ALA A 65 6.29 -33.57 -11.14
CA ALA A 65 6.51 -34.02 -12.49
C ALA A 65 7.97 -34.45 -12.63
N ALA A 66 8.26 -35.66 -12.16
CA ALA A 66 9.51 -36.37 -12.42
C ALA A 66 9.54 -36.78 -13.91
N GLY A 67 10.00 -35.86 -14.75
CA GLY A 67 10.26 -36.11 -16.17
C GLY A 67 11.73 -35.82 -16.48
N THR A 68 12.61 -36.72 -16.07
CA THR A 68 14.03 -36.66 -16.45
C THR A 68 14.58 -38.08 -16.59
N ARG A 69 14.26 -38.74 -17.72
CA ARG A 69 15.20 -39.62 -18.40
C ARG A 69 14.75 -39.96 -19.81
#